data_AF-A0AA46YK05-F1
#
_entry.id   AF-A0AA46YK05-F1
#
_cell.length_a   1.000
_cell.length_b   1.000
_cell.length_c   1.000
_cell.angle_alpha   90.00
_cell.angle_beta   90.00
_cell.angle_gamma   90.00
#
_symmetry.space_group_name_H-M   'P 1'
#
loop_
_entity.id
_entity.type
_entity.pdbx_description
1 polymer ?
#
loop_
_entity_poly.entity_id
_entity_poly.type
_entity_poly.pdbx_seq_one_letter_code
_entity_poly.pdbx_strand_id
1 'polypeptide(L)'
;MRPSDETIHRLRDLLQRAAHEPHTITLLTDEELVAIEHIEAATPHPTPWVADTRGVSRELAGRFGVRSLLARGLLRETNPVPGADRVLDVPPEVRVVLDTRRIGLGYVRAVRPQNGTGSSKIVVVQPELGAFEEDISVQGFHLFSACNYDDAATRLARWCVPVDGPRTGGMMEIATHEWPQFLYVELPDAKVTDLNVEVLLPDHRGERDPEQWLIAYSDRIALLACPSSASTLAVRPLTTNRLRELIDDRIASARRYAQVSSPRGS
;
A
#
# COMPACT_ATOMS: atom_id res chain seq x y z
N MET A 1 -12.25 -9.08 12.10
CA MET A 1 -11.61 -9.79 13.23
C MET A 1 -10.90 -8.75 14.07
N ARG A 2 -11.12 -8.69 15.39
CA ARG A 2 -10.38 -7.74 16.25
C ARG A 2 -8.94 -8.26 16.46
N PRO A 3 -7.91 -7.41 16.41
CA PRO A 3 -6.56 -7.82 16.80
C PRO A 3 -6.56 -8.25 18.27
N SER A 4 -5.74 -9.23 18.62
CA SER A 4 -5.55 -9.61 20.03
C SER A 4 -4.84 -8.50 20.80
N ASP A 5 -4.99 -8.47 22.12
CA ASP A 5 -4.29 -7.51 22.98
C ASP A 5 -2.75 -7.60 22.84
N GLU A 6 -2.25 -8.82 22.59
CA GLU A 6 -0.85 -9.08 22.31
C GLU A 6 -0.41 -8.42 20.99
N THR A 7 -1.22 -8.52 19.92
CA THR A 7 -0.98 -7.84 18.65
C THR A 7 -0.95 -6.32 18.86
N ILE A 8 -1.92 -5.76 19.61
CA ILE A 8 -1.97 -4.31 19.90
C ILE A 8 -0.74 -3.85 20.68
N HIS A 9 -0.31 -4.61 21.69
CA HIS A 9 0.86 -4.27 22.49
C HIS A 9 2.14 -4.25 21.64
N ARG A 10 2.33 -5.26 20.78
CA ARG A 10 3.49 -5.35 19.87
C ARG A 10 3.46 -4.29 18.78
N LEU A 11 2.28 -4.00 18.24
CA LEU A 11 2.05 -2.90 17.31
C LEU A 11 2.53 -1.57 17.90
N ARG A 12 2.15 -1.30 19.16
CA ARG A 12 2.57 -0.12 19.88
C ARG A 12 4.07 -0.07 20.09
N ASP A 13 4.70 -1.15 20.56
CA ASP A 13 6.15 -1.20 20.75
C ASP A 13 6.92 -0.92 19.46
N LEU A 14 6.52 -1.57 18.36
CA LEU A 14 7.16 -1.41 17.06
C LEU A 14 7.01 0.03 16.53
N LEU A 15 5.82 0.62 16.64
CA LEU A 15 5.58 2.00 16.21
C LEU A 15 6.25 3.04 17.13
N GLN A 16 6.39 2.76 18.43
CA GLN A 16 7.16 3.59 19.35
C GLN A 16 8.64 3.61 18.99
N ARG A 17 9.22 2.45 18.65
CA ARG A 17 10.60 2.38 18.13
C ARG A 17 10.75 3.18 16.83
N ALA A 18 9.74 3.13 15.96
CA ALA A 18 9.73 3.82 14.68
C ALA A 18 9.30 5.30 14.73
N ALA A 19 9.02 5.84 15.92
CA ALA A 19 8.51 7.21 16.07
C ALA A 19 9.54 8.27 15.67
N HIS A 20 10.83 7.99 15.89
CA HIS A 20 11.94 8.90 15.61
C HIS A 20 12.67 8.61 14.30
N GLU A 21 12.65 7.36 13.84
CA GLU A 21 13.29 6.94 12.60
C GLU A 21 12.50 5.79 11.97
N PRO A 22 12.31 5.78 10.64
CA PRO A 22 11.70 4.66 9.95
C PRO A 22 12.42 3.33 10.23
N HIS A 23 11.66 2.31 10.62
CA HIS A 23 12.17 0.99 10.93
C HIS A 23 11.73 -0.02 9.88
N THR A 24 12.68 -0.59 9.14
CA THR A 24 12.39 -1.71 8.24
C THR A 24 12.17 -2.98 9.05
N ILE A 25 11.02 -3.62 8.84
CA ILE A 25 10.58 -4.80 9.60
C ILE A 25 11.00 -6.07 8.89
N THR A 26 10.59 -6.22 7.63
CA THR A 26 10.88 -7.42 6.84
C THR A 26 10.68 -7.16 5.34
N LEU A 27 11.20 -8.09 4.54
CA LEU A 27 10.98 -8.19 3.10
C LEU A 27 10.36 -9.56 2.83
N LEU A 28 9.16 -9.60 2.26
CA LEU A 28 8.49 -10.85 1.87
C LEU A 28 8.28 -10.89 0.36
N THR A 29 8.27 -12.08 -0.23
CA THR A 29 7.78 -12.27 -1.60
C THR A 29 6.29 -12.57 -1.62
N ASP A 30 5.68 -12.44 -2.79
CA ASP A 30 4.32 -12.83 -3.08
C ASP A 30 4.02 -14.30 -2.68
N GLU A 31 4.96 -15.20 -2.95
CA GLU A 31 4.89 -16.61 -2.54
C GLU A 31 4.92 -16.77 -1.01
N GLU A 32 5.78 -16.02 -0.33
CA GLU A 32 5.89 -16.03 1.13
C GLU A 32 4.63 -15.46 1.79
N LEU A 33 4.02 -14.43 1.20
CA LEU A 33 2.72 -13.92 1.66
C LEU A 33 1.61 -14.94 1.45
N VAL A 34 1.54 -15.60 0.28
CA VAL A 34 0.57 -16.69 0.04
C VAL A 34 0.76 -17.83 1.04
N ALA A 35 2.01 -18.16 1.39
CA ALA A 35 2.31 -19.19 2.37
C ALA A 35 1.78 -18.85 3.77
N ILE A 36 1.89 -17.58 4.20
CA ILE A 36 1.50 -17.18 5.56
C ILE A 36 0.03 -16.79 5.65
N GLU A 37 -0.49 -16.07 4.66
CA GLU A 37 -1.83 -15.48 4.71
C GLU A 37 -2.97 -16.50 4.51
N HIS A 38 -2.64 -17.75 4.18
CA HIS A 38 -3.57 -18.80 3.77
C HIS A 38 -4.39 -18.39 2.52
N ILE A 39 -4.72 -19.37 1.69
CA ILE A 39 -5.19 -19.20 0.30
C ILE A 39 -6.49 -18.37 0.17
N GLU A 40 -7.26 -18.20 1.25
CA GLU A 40 -8.64 -17.71 1.23
C GLU A 40 -8.84 -16.30 1.81
N ALA A 41 -7.85 -15.70 2.48
CA ALA A 41 -8.01 -14.37 3.04
C ALA A 41 -7.89 -13.31 1.94
N ALA A 42 -9.02 -12.69 1.55
CA ALA A 42 -8.99 -11.53 0.66
C ALA A 42 -8.30 -10.36 1.37
N THR A 43 -7.07 -10.04 0.98
CA THR A 43 -6.38 -8.82 1.41
C THR A 43 -6.59 -7.70 0.40
N PRO A 44 -6.76 -6.44 0.84
CA PRO A 44 -6.92 -5.31 -0.08
C PRO A 44 -5.62 -4.94 -0.81
N HIS A 45 -4.50 -5.54 -0.42
CA HIS A 45 -3.17 -5.25 -0.94
C HIS A 45 -2.88 -6.13 -2.16
N PRO A 46 -2.32 -5.58 -3.24
CA PRO A 46 -2.05 -6.35 -4.45
C PRO A 46 -0.97 -7.41 -4.21
N THR A 47 -1.07 -8.51 -4.95
CA THR A 47 -0.05 -9.56 -5.04
C THR A 47 0.29 -9.75 -6.53
N PRO A 48 1.08 -8.82 -7.11
CA PRO A 48 1.15 -8.64 -8.57
C PRO A 48 1.63 -9.89 -9.32
N TRP A 49 2.61 -10.62 -8.78
CA TRP A 49 3.09 -11.86 -9.39
C TRP A 49 2.05 -12.96 -9.29
N VAL A 50 1.44 -13.16 -8.11
CA VAL A 50 0.39 -14.18 -7.93
C VAL A 50 -0.82 -13.89 -8.80
N ALA A 51 -1.20 -12.62 -8.94
CA ALA A 51 -2.31 -12.19 -9.78
C ALA A 51 -2.05 -12.42 -11.28
N ASP A 52 -0.80 -12.33 -11.74
CA ASP A 52 -0.43 -12.51 -13.15
C ASP A 52 -0.01 -13.95 -13.52
N THR A 53 0.05 -14.87 -12.55
CA THR A 53 0.39 -16.27 -12.83
C THR A 53 -0.72 -16.98 -13.63
N ARG A 54 -0.73 -16.79 -14.94
CA ARG A 54 -1.46 -17.60 -15.91
C ARG A 54 -0.84 -19.01 -16.00
N GLY A 55 -0.94 -19.80 -14.93
CA GLY A 55 -0.57 -21.22 -14.96
C GLY A 55 0.19 -21.78 -13.75
N VAL A 56 0.65 -20.95 -12.81
CA VAL A 56 1.21 -21.46 -11.53
C VAL A 56 0.09 -21.58 -10.52
N SER A 57 -0.12 -22.78 -9.97
CA SER A 57 -1.09 -22.95 -8.88
C SER A 57 -0.63 -22.14 -7.66
N ARG A 58 -1.53 -21.34 -7.06
CA ARG A 58 -1.29 -20.65 -5.78
C ARG A 58 -0.76 -21.59 -4.70
N GLU A 59 -1.18 -22.86 -4.74
CA GLU A 59 -0.67 -23.90 -3.84
C GLU A 59 0.84 -24.14 -4.05
N LEU A 60 1.30 -24.19 -5.29
CA LEU A 60 2.71 -24.37 -5.61
C LEU A 60 3.54 -23.14 -5.18
N ALA A 61 3.01 -21.93 -5.42
CA ALA A 61 3.60 -20.70 -4.90
C ALA A 61 3.75 -20.74 -3.38
N GLY A 62 2.68 -21.09 -2.64
CA GLY A 62 2.72 -21.23 -1.19
C GLY A 62 3.76 -22.25 -0.72
N ARG A 63 3.93 -23.39 -1.41
CA ARG A 63 4.98 -24.37 -1.08
C ARG A 63 6.39 -23.81 -1.25
N PHE A 64 6.65 -23.00 -2.28
CA PHE A 64 7.93 -22.30 -2.43
C PHE A 64 8.12 -21.25 -1.32
N GLY A 65 7.06 -20.50 -0.98
CA GLY A 65 7.06 -19.53 0.11
C GLY A 65 7.41 -20.17 1.46
N VAL A 66 6.79 -21.30 1.83
CA VAL A 66 7.11 -22.02 3.07
C VAL A 66 8.59 -22.43 3.12
N ARG A 67 9.13 -22.98 2.01
CA ARG A 67 10.55 -23.38 1.94
C ARG A 67 11.48 -22.18 2.09
N SER A 68 11.18 -21.07 1.43
CA SER A 68 11.94 -19.82 1.56
C SER A 68 11.93 -19.30 2.99
N LEU A 69 10.76 -19.20 3.60
CA LEU A 69 10.59 -18.71 4.97
C LEU A 69 11.31 -19.59 6.00
N LEU A 70 11.25 -20.92 5.86
CA LEU A 70 12.00 -21.85 6.70
C LEU A 70 13.51 -21.66 6.53
N ALA A 71 13.99 -21.56 5.28
CA ALA A 71 15.41 -21.35 4.98
C ALA A 71 15.94 -20.02 5.56
N ARG A 72 15.09 -18.99 5.60
CA ARG A 72 15.40 -17.67 6.17
C ARG A 72 15.17 -17.59 7.68
N GLY A 73 14.66 -18.65 8.32
CA GLY A 73 14.34 -18.67 9.75
C GLY A 73 13.14 -17.78 10.15
N LEU A 74 12.32 -17.39 9.18
CA LEU A 74 11.08 -16.62 9.35
C LEU A 74 9.84 -17.48 9.58
N LEU A 75 9.98 -18.81 9.48
CA LEU A 75 9.03 -19.77 10.02
C LEU A 75 9.76 -20.72 10.96
N ARG A 76 9.11 -21.06 12.08
CA ARG A 76 9.60 -22.03 13.06
C ARG A 76 8.52 -23.07 13.34
N GLU A 77 8.90 -24.34 13.37
CA GLU A 77 8.01 -25.41 13.83
C GLU A 77 7.87 -25.31 15.34
N THR A 78 6.65 -25.06 15.84
CA THR A 78 6.37 -24.92 17.29
C THR A 78 5.95 -26.22 17.95
N ASN A 79 5.60 -27.24 17.16
CA ASN A 79 5.29 -28.58 17.68
C ASN A 79 5.82 -29.68 16.75
N PRO A 80 7.05 -30.19 16.98
CA PRO A 80 7.63 -31.24 16.15
C PRO A 80 7.15 -32.64 16.58
N VAL A 81 5.84 -32.83 16.79
CA VAL A 81 5.30 -34.17 17.10
C VAL A 81 5.25 -35.00 15.81
N PRO A 82 5.96 -36.12 15.72
CA PRO A 82 5.93 -36.98 14.53
C PRO A 82 4.49 -37.48 14.28
N GLY A 83 3.96 -37.21 13.09
CA GLY A 83 2.61 -37.64 12.67
C GLY A 83 1.48 -36.65 12.99
N ALA A 84 1.78 -35.52 13.63
CA ALA A 84 0.83 -34.41 13.77
C ALA A 84 1.01 -33.38 12.64
N ASP A 85 -0.03 -32.59 12.37
CA ASP A 85 0.08 -31.44 11.48
C ASP A 85 1.12 -30.46 12.03
N ARG A 86 2.03 -30.03 11.15
CA ARG A 86 3.09 -29.09 11.52
C ARG A 86 2.49 -27.73 11.82
N VAL A 87 2.63 -27.28 13.06
CA VAL A 87 2.30 -25.89 13.43
C VAL A 87 3.51 -25.03 13.13
N LEU A 88 3.36 -24.13 12.17
CA LEU A 88 4.39 -23.16 11.80
C LEU A 88 4.04 -21.81 12.43
N ASP A 89 5.01 -21.19 13.10
CA ASP A 89 4.88 -19.86 13.67
C ASP A 89 5.82 -18.87 12.98
N VAL A 90 5.37 -17.62 12.88
CA VAL A 90 6.13 -16.51 12.30
C VAL A 90 6.64 -15.61 13.42
N PRO A 91 7.76 -14.89 13.21
CA PRO A 91 8.21 -13.89 14.15
C PRO A 91 7.09 -12.91 14.53
N PRO A 92 7.02 -12.48 15.81
CA PRO A 92 6.06 -11.50 16.30
C PRO A 92 5.87 -10.28 15.40
N GLU A 93 6.97 -9.72 14.89
CA GLU A 93 6.96 -8.50 14.08
C GLU A 93 6.34 -8.76 12.70
N VAL A 94 6.57 -9.93 12.12
CA VAL A 94 5.93 -10.38 10.86
C VAL A 94 4.43 -10.58 11.09
N ARG A 95 4.03 -11.20 12.22
CA ARG A 95 2.61 -11.36 12.57
C ARG A 95 1.89 -10.01 12.63
N VAL A 96 2.48 -9.03 13.31
CA VAL A 96 1.90 -7.67 13.45
C VAL A 96 1.69 -7.01 12.09
N VAL A 97 2.65 -7.13 11.18
CA VAL A 97 2.54 -6.59 9.82
C VAL A 97 1.40 -7.24 9.05
N LEU A 98 1.30 -8.56 9.09
CA LEU A 98 0.26 -9.31 8.39
C LEU A 98 -1.13 -9.06 8.95
N ASP A 99 -1.24 -8.94 10.28
CA ASP A 99 -2.48 -8.52 10.92
C ASP A 99 -2.83 -7.11 10.42
N THR A 100 -1.89 -6.16 10.47
CA THR A 100 -2.10 -4.78 10.00
C THR A 100 -2.53 -4.71 8.53
N ARG A 101 -1.95 -5.53 7.66
CA ARG A 101 -2.33 -5.67 6.24
C ARG A 101 -3.77 -6.15 6.04
N ARG A 102 -4.31 -6.93 6.99
CA ARG A 102 -5.68 -7.45 6.95
C ARG A 102 -6.70 -6.54 7.63
N ILE A 103 -6.32 -5.92 8.74
CA ILE A 103 -7.25 -5.22 9.65
C ILE A 103 -7.04 -3.70 9.68
N GLY A 104 -6.15 -3.16 8.86
CA GLY A 104 -5.94 -1.72 8.75
C GLY A 104 -7.26 -0.97 8.53
N LEU A 105 -7.46 0.08 9.33
CA LEU A 105 -8.71 0.84 9.37
C LEU A 105 -8.76 1.96 8.33
N GLY A 106 -7.61 2.29 7.73
CA GLY A 106 -7.49 3.24 6.65
C GLY A 106 -6.15 3.08 5.94
N TYR A 107 -6.18 3.20 4.62
CA TYR A 107 -5.00 3.06 3.76
C TYR A 107 -4.85 4.31 2.90
N VAL A 108 -3.62 4.62 2.52
CA VAL A 108 -3.32 5.54 1.43
C VAL A 108 -2.46 4.76 0.46
N ARG A 109 -2.95 4.57 -0.76
CA ARG A 109 -2.26 3.80 -1.80
C ARG A 109 -1.65 4.73 -2.84
N ALA A 110 -0.61 4.25 -3.51
CA ALA A 110 0.02 4.87 -4.66
C ALA A 110 0.40 3.76 -5.64
N VAL A 111 0.13 3.95 -6.94
CA VAL A 111 0.40 2.93 -7.96
C VAL A 111 1.23 3.52 -9.10
N ARG A 112 2.19 2.74 -9.58
CA ARG A 112 3.04 3.04 -10.74
C ARG A 112 2.79 1.95 -11.77
N PRO A 113 1.83 2.11 -12.68
CA PRO A 113 1.58 1.15 -13.75
C PRO A 113 2.77 1.05 -14.69
N GLN A 114 3.14 -0.17 -15.08
CA GLN A 114 4.20 -0.45 -16.05
C GLN A 114 3.82 -1.66 -16.93
N ASN A 115 3.40 -1.43 -18.18
CA ASN A 115 3.13 -2.50 -19.15
C ASN A 115 2.25 -3.66 -18.61
N GLY A 116 1.20 -3.35 -17.85
CA GLY A 116 0.26 -4.34 -17.30
C GLY A 116 0.58 -4.88 -15.91
N THR A 117 1.79 -4.63 -15.36
CA THR A 117 2.14 -4.91 -13.96
C THR A 117 2.62 -3.62 -13.29
N GLY A 118 2.23 -3.35 -12.05
CA GLY A 118 2.53 -2.08 -11.39
C GLY A 118 3.33 -2.27 -10.11
N SER A 119 4.22 -1.33 -9.81
CA SER A 119 4.70 -1.19 -8.43
C SER A 119 3.69 -0.35 -7.64
N SER A 120 3.61 -0.56 -6.33
CA SER A 120 2.74 0.26 -5.49
C SER A 120 3.35 0.52 -4.14
N LYS A 121 2.98 1.63 -3.52
CA LYS A 121 3.30 1.94 -2.13
C LYS A 121 2.00 2.10 -1.37
N ILE A 122 1.87 1.42 -0.24
CA ILE A 122 0.68 1.48 0.61
C ILE A 122 1.12 1.98 1.98
N VAL A 123 0.38 2.95 2.52
CA VAL A 123 0.52 3.45 3.88
C VAL A 123 -0.73 3.02 4.65
N VAL A 124 -0.56 2.13 5.63
CA VAL A 124 -1.63 1.72 6.56
C VAL A 124 -1.57 2.61 7.79
N VAL A 125 -2.67 3.31 8.09
CA VAL A 125 -2.76 4.24 9.21
C VAL A 125 -3.21 3.51 10.47
N GLN A 126 -2.40 3.59 11.52
CA GLN A 126 -2.75 3.09 12.85
C GLN A 126 -3.10 4.27 13.76
N PRO A 127 -4.33 4.37 14.31
CA PRO A 127 -4.72 5.48 15.17
C PRO A 127 -3.71 5.70 16.31
N GLU A 128 -3.27 6.95 16.48
CA GLU A 128 -2.45 7.40 17.63
C GLU A 128 -1.04 6.82 17.74
N LEU A 129 -0.69 5.83 16.92
CA LEU A 129 0.59 5.10 17.03
C LEU A 129 1.56 5.43 15.88
N GLY A 130 1.07 5.66 14.66
CA GLY A 130 1.90 5.93 13.49
C GLY A 130 1.40 5.20 12.24
N ALA A 131 2.29 4.88 11.32
CA ALA A 131 1.96 4.25 10.05
C ALA A 131 2.86 3.05 9.72
N PHE A 132 2.28 2.08 9.01
CA PHE A 132 3.02 1.03 8.33
C PHE A 132 3.09 1.34 6.85
N GLU A 133 4.26 1.18 6.26
CA GLU A 133 4.46 1.25 4.82
C GLU A 133 4.68 -0.14 4.25
N GLU A 134 4.12 -0.36 3.07
CA GLU A 134 4.41 -1.51 2.22
C GLU A 134 4.81 -1.02 0.83
N ASP A 135 6.08 -1.22 0.47
CA ASP A 135 6.59 -1.01 -0.89
C ASP A 135 6.50 -2.33 -1.67
N ILE A 136 5.71 -2.34 -2.74
CA ILE A 136 5.41 -3.49 -3.57
C ILE A 136 6.05 -3.30 -4.93
N SER A 137 7.00 -4.17 -5.28
CA SER A 137 7.67 -4.17 -6.57
C SER A 137 6.87 -4.93 -7.63
N VAL A 138 7.19 -4.70 -8.91
CA VAL A 138 6.60 -5.45 -10.04
C VAL A 138 6.96 -6.93 -10.02
N GLN A 139 8.06 -7.30 -9.33
CA GLN A 139 8.50 -8.69 -9.19
C GLN A 139 7.83 -9.43 -8.02
N GLY A 140 6.90 -8.79 -7.28
CA GLY A 140 6.24 -9.41 -6.14
C GLY A 140 7.05 -9.37 -4.84
N PHE A 141 8.04 -8.48 -4.70
CA PHE A 141 8.66 -8.18 -3.40
C PHE A 141 7.86 -7.11 -2.64
N HIS A 142 7.68 -7.34 -1.34
CA HIS A 142 6.96 -6.50 -0.38
C HIS A 142 7.89 -6.10 0.77
N LEU A 143 8.35 -4.86 0.77
CA LEU A 143 9.17 -4.29 1.85
C LEU A 143 8.26 -3.60 2.85
N PHE A 144 8.27 -4.10 4.09
CA PHE A 144 7.46 -3.58 5.18
C PHE A 144 8.30 -2.71 6.10
N SER A 145 7.80 -1.51 6.39
CA SER A 145 8.44 -0.58 7.32
C SER A 145 7.39 0.03 8.25
N ALA A 146 7.83 0.50 9.41
CA ALA A 146 7.06 1.35 10.31
C ALA A 146 7.69 2.73 10.38
N CYS A 147 6.87 3.77 10.56
CA CYS A 147 7.33 5.14 10.71
C CYS A 147 6.24 6.03 11.34
N ASN A 148 6.61 7.26 11.70
CA ASN A 148 5.63 8.30 12.02
C ASN A 148 4.90 8.78 10.74
N TYR A 149 3.82 9.54 10.91
CA TYR A 149 3.02 10.03 9.78
C TYR A 149 3.76 11.00 8.86
N ASP A 150 4.65 11.82 9.41
CA ASP A 150 5.40 12.83 8.65
C ASP A 150 6.40 12.16 7.69
N ASP A 151 7.08 11.13 8.18
CA ASP A 151 7.97 10.28 7.40
C ASP A 151 7.18 9.51 6.34
N ALA A 152 6.02 8.93 6.70
CA ALA A 152 5.15 8.25 5.73
C ALA A 152 4.71 9.19 4.61
N ALA A 153 4.25 10.40 4.94
CA ALA A 153 3.85 11.41 3.95
C ALA A 153 5.03 11.82 3.06
N THR A 154 6.19 12.05 3.66
CA THR A 154 7.41 12.46 2.95
C THR A 154 7.91 11.36 2.03
N ARG A 155 7.97 10.11 2.50
CA ARG A 155 8.42 8.95 1.72
C ARG A 155 7.45 8.59 0.62
N LEU A 156 6.14 8.66 0.87
CA LEU A 156 5.12 8.48 -0.17
C LEU A 156 5.21 9.59 -1.22
N ALA A 157 5.34 10.86 -0.82
CA ALA A 157 5.50 11.97 -1.76
C ALA A 157 6.75 11.78 -2.63
N ARG A 158 7.89 11.43 -2.03
CA ARG A 158 9.13 11.10 -2.77
C ARG A 158 8.93 9.93 -3.72
N TRP A 159 8.23 8.88 -3.28
CA TRP A 159 7.88 7.75 -4.13
C TRP A 159 6.97 8.16 -5.28
N CYS A 160 6.14 9.19 -5.14
CA CYS A 160 5.27 9.65 -6.23
C CYS A 160 6.00 10.57 -7.21
N VAL A 161 7.08 11.23 -6.78
CA VAL A 161 7.86 12.14 -7.62
C VAL A 161 8.70 11.32 -8.63
N PRO A 162 8.72 11.71 -9.91
CA PRO A 162 9.60 11.11 -10.91
C PRO A 162 11.08 11.29 -10.56
N VAL A 163 11.92 10.35 -10.98
CA VAL A 163 13.38 10.39 -10.69
C VAL A 163 14.05 11.66 -11.22
N ASP A 164 13.53 12.22 -12.33
CA ASP A 164 14.09 13.42 -12.98
C ASP A 164 13.53 14.74 -12.40
N GLY A 165 12.65 14.67 -11.38
CA GLY A 165 12.04 15.81 -10.70
C GLY A 165 10.91 16.49 -11.48
N PRO A 166 10.02 17.23 -10.79
CA PRO A 166 8.95 17.96 -11.47
C PRO A 166 9.49 19.23 -12.14
N ARG A 167 9.32 19.34 -13.44
CA ARG A 167 9.34 20.59 -14.20
C ARG A 167 8.00 21.31 -14.02
N THR A 168 8.05 22.63 -13.87
CA THR A 168 6.86 23.48 -13.82
C THR A 168 6.17 23.50 -15.17
N GLY A 169 5.02 22.83 -15.29
CA GLY A 169 4.09 22.95 -16.42
C GLY A 169 3.00 23.98 -16.16
N GLY A 170 2.29 24.42 -17.21
CA GLY A 170 1.08 25.24 -17.09
C GLY A 170 -0.16 24.40 -16.74
N MET A 171 -1.25 25.07 -16.36
CA MET A 171 -2.56 24.43 -16.20
C MET A 171 -3.10 23.96 -17.56
N MET A 172 -3.75 22.80 -17.59
CA MET A 172 -4.38 22.24 -18.78
C MET A 172 -5.82 21.82 -18.46
N GLU A 173 -6.72 21.93 -19.43
CA GLU A 173 -8.07 21.40 -19.36
C GLU A 173 -8.23 20.29 -20.40
N ILE A 174 -8.79 19.15 -19.99
CA ILE A 174 -9.02 17.98 -20.85
C ILE A 174 -10.52 17.67 -20.80
N ALA A 175 -11.17 17.42 -21.93
CA ALA A 175 -12.57 17.02 -21.91
C ALA A 175 -12.70 15.61 -21.30
N THR A 176 -13.66 15.39 -20.40
CA THR A 176 -13.78 14.14 -19.62
C THR A 176 -13.89 12.88 -20.52
N HIS A 177 -14.49 13.01 -21.71
CA HIS A 177 -14.67 11.90 -22.65
C HIS A 177 -13.37 11.54 -23.42
N GLU A 178 -12.43 12.47 -23.52
CA GLU A 178 -11.11 12.25 -24.15
C GLU A 178 -10.13 11.61 -23.18
N TRP A 179 -10.45 11.62 -21.88
CA TRP A 179 -9.59 11.15 -20.80
C TRP A 179 -9.02 9.74 -20.98
N PRO A 180 -9.83 8.70 -21.32
CA PRO A 180 -9.28 7.36 -21.50
C PRO A 180 -8.28 7.29 -22.66
N GLN A 181 -8.51 8.05 -23.73
CA GLN A 181 -7.63 8.06 -24.90
C GLN A 181 -6.37 8.90 -24.65
N PHE A 182 -6.49 10.00 -23.91
CA PHE A 182 -5.37 10.84 -23.48
C PHE A 182 -4.34 10.03 -22.68
N LEU A 183 -4.79 9.13 -21.79
CA LEU A 183 -3.92 8.21 -21.03
C LEU A 183 -3.06 7.28 -21.90
N TYR A 184 -3.52 6.93 -23.11
CA TYR A 184 -2.84 5.96 -23.98
C TYR A 184 -2.09 6.60 -25.18
N VAL A 185 -2.52 7.78 -25.65
CA VAL A 185 -2.04 8.36 -26.93
C VAL A 185 -1.01 9.46 -26.75
N GLU A 186 -1.16 10.37 -25.78
CA GLU A 186 -0.22 11.47 -25.56
C GLU A 186 0.88 11.15 -24.52
N LEU A 187 0.88 9.93 -23.97
CA LEU A 187 1.76 9.51 -22.89
C LEU A 187 2.82 8.44 -23.26
N PRO A 188 3.42 8.40 -24.46
CA PRO A 188 4.40 7.37 -24.79
C PRO A 188 5.71 7.47 -23.98
N ASP A 189 6.07 8.68 -23.50
CA ASP A 189 7.24 8.94 -22.62
C ASP A 189 6.85 9.18 -21.15
N ALA A 190 5.57 9.13 -20.82
CA ALA A 190 5.15 9.23 -19.43
C ALA A 190 5.39 7.88 -18.77
N LYS A 191 6.35 7.84 -17.83
CA LYS A 191 6.31 6.84 -16.76
C LYS A 191 5.10 7.16 -15.89
N VAL A 192 3.90 6.86 -16.39
CA VAL A 192 2.63 7.17 -15.74
C VAL A 192 2.69 6.57 -14.36
N THR A 193 2.78 7.43 -13.35
CA THR A 193 2.51 7.07 -11.97
C THR A 193 1.05 7.41 -11.76
N ASP A 194 0.20 6.40 -11.86
CA ASP A 194 -1.21 6.51 -11.49
C ASP A 194 -1.29 6.56 -9.95
N LEU A 195 -1.04 7.75 -9.40
CA LEU A 195 -1.15 7.98 -7.97
C LEU A 195 -2.63 8.07 -7.61
N ASN A 196 -3.22 6.88 -7.43
CA ASN A 196 -4.53 6.74 -6.83
C ASN A 196 -4.38 6.70 -5.32
N VAL A 197 -4.58 7.85 -4.66
CA VAL A 197 -4.76 7.89 -3.21
C VAL A 197 -6.14 7.31 -2.88
N GLU A 198 -6.22 5.99 -2.86
CA GLU A 198 -7.41 5.26 -2.43
C GLU A 198 -7.42 5.15 -0.90
N VAL A 199 -8.44 5.73 -0.27
CA VAL A 199 -8.77 5.45 1.13
C VAL A 199 -9.66 4.22 1.18
N LEU A 200 -9.04 3.05 1.36
CA LEU A 200 -9.78 1.80 1.52
C LEU A 200 -10.28 1.70 2.97
N LEU A 201 -11.56 1.36 3.16
CA LEU A 201 -12.18 1.20 4.47
C LEU A 201 -12.59 -0.27 4.65
N PRO A 202 -12.36 -0.90 5.82
CA PRO A 202 -12.52 -2.34 5.98
C PRO A 202 -13.93 -2.91 5.73
N ASP A 203 -14.99 -2.11 5.90
CA ASP A 203 -16.39 -2.55 5.68
C ASP A 203 -17.06 -1.91 4.44
N HIS A 204 -16.37 -1.02 3.74
CA HIS A 204 -16.85 -0.47 2.47
C HIS A 204 -16.02 -1.05 1.34
N ARG A 205 -16.66 -1.80 0.44
CA ARG A 205 -16.17 -1.98 -0.93
C ARG A 205 -15.82 -0.58 -1.43
N GLY A 206 -14.52 -0.28 -1.48
CA GLY A 206 -13.99 1.08 -1.43
C GLY A 206 -14.86 2.08 -2.17
N GLU A 207 -15.58 2.93 -1.42
CA GLU A 207 -16.02 4.18 -1.97
C GLU A 207 -14.74 4.96 -2.24
N ARG A 208 -14.25 4.84 -3.49
CA ARG A 208 -13.30 5.78 -4.04
C ARG A 208 -13.89 7.14 -3.77
N ASP A 209 -13.15 8.03 -3.12
CA ASP A 209 -13.41 9.45 -3.25
C ASP A 209 -13.11 9.77 -4.73
N PRO A 210 -14.14 9.79 -5.61
CA PRO A 210 -13.90 9.78 -7.05
C PRO A 210 -13.39 11.14 -7.54
N GLU A 211 -13.32 12.12 -6.64
CA GLU A 211 -13.16 13.52 -6.98
C GLU A 211 -11.72 13.94 -7.24
N GLN A 212 -10.72 13.12 -6.88
CA GLN A 212 -9.31 13.50 -7.02
C GLN A 212 -8.41 12.33 -7.40
N TRP A 213 -7.81 12.44 -8.59
CA TRP A 213 -6.76 11.55 -9.09
C TRP A 213 -5.46 12.34 -9.14
N LEU A 214 -4.34 11.70 -8.83
CA LEU A 214 -3.04 12.34 -8.96
C LEU A 214 -2.21 11.59 -10.00
N ILE A 215 -1.61 12.36 -10.89
CA ILE A 215 -0.94 11.82 -12.07
C ILE A 215 0.46 12.38 -12.09
N ALA A 216 1.44 11.51 -11.93
CA ALA A 216 2.84 11.87 -12.11
C ALA A 216 3.31 11.45 -13.51
N TYR A 217 3.81 12.42 -14.26
CA TYR A 217 4.47 12.29 -15.56
C TYR A 217 5.98 12.25 -15.33
N SER A 218 6.78 11.84 -16.32
CA SER A 218 8.26 11.87 -16.22
C SER A 218 8.83 13.24 -15.87
N ASP A 219 8.13 14.31 -16.22
CA ASP A 219 8.57 15.70 -16.05
C ASP A 219 7.66 16.55 -15.18
N ARG A 220 6.53 16.08 -14.63
CA ARG A 220 5.63 16.91 -13.81
C ARG A 220 4.72 16.06 -12.96
N ILE A 221 4.10 16.67 -11.95
CA ILE A 221 3.04 16.04 -11.16
C ILE A 221 1.80 16.90 -11.37
N ALA A 222 0.65 16.29 -11.62
CA ALA A 222 -0.59 17.01 -11.75
C ALA A 222 -1.69 16.41 -10.90
N LEU A 223 -2.50 17.29 -10.31
CA LEU A 223 -3.77 16.91 -9.71
C LEU A 223 -4.84 16.98 -10.79
N LEU A 224 -5.55 15.88 -10.96
CA LEU A 224 -6.76 15.80 -11.75
C LEU A 224 -7.95 15.79 -10.78
N ALA A 225 -8.66 16.89 -10.69
CA ALA A 225 -9.93 16.91 -9.97
C ALA A 225 -11.05 16.51 -10.94
N CYS A 226 -11.77 15.43 -10.63
CA CYS A 226 -12.92 14.96 -11.41
C CYS A 226 -14.18 15.06 -10.55
N PRO A 227 -14.82 16.24 -10.42
CA PRO A 227 -16.15 16.30 -9.85
C PRO A 227 -17.04 15.35 -10.65
N SER A 228 -17.83 14.54 -9.96
CA SER A 228 -18.65 13.46 -10.54
C SER A 228 -19.67 13.93 -11.60
N SER A 229 -19.80 15.25 -11.84
CA SER A 229 -20.63 15.90 -12.85
C SER A 229 -19.87 16.79 -13.84
N ALA A 230 -18.54 16.80 -13.86
CA ALA A 230 -17.77 17.73 -14.69
C ALA A 230 -17.58 17.24 -16.14
N SER A 231 -17.88 18.11 -17.11
CA SER A 231 -17.62 17.88 -18.53
C SER A 231 -16.15 18.12 -18.92
N THR A 232 -15.40 18.80 -18.07
CA THR A 232 -13.97 19.08 -18.23
C THR A 232 -13.21 18.71 -16.95
N LEU A 233 -11.99 18.22 -17.14
CA LEU A 233 -11.06 17.88 -16.09
C LEU A 233 -9.98 18.95 -16.01
N ALA A 234 -9.81 19.53 -14.83
CA ALA A 234 -8.74 20.49 -14.57
C ALA A 234 -7.47 19.75 -14.15
N VAL A 235 -6.42 19.87 -14.96
CA VAL A 235 -5.09 19.34 -14.70
C VAL A 235 -4.22 20.46 -14.15
N ARG A 236 -3.89 20.40 -12.85
CA ARG A 236 -3.10 21.44 -12.18
C ARG A 236 -1.71 20.92 -11.85
N PRO A 237 -0.63 21.61 -12.25
CA PRO A 237 0.72 21.24 -11.83
C PRO A 237 0.84 21.29 -10.30
N LEU A 238 1.53 20.31 -9.73
CA LEU A 238 1.81 20.20 -8.31
C LEU A 238 3.31 20.29 -8.06
N THR A 239 3.68 21.11 -7.09
CA THR A 239 5.02 21.06 -6.51
C THR A 239 5.15 19.85 -5.60
N THR A 240 6.37 19.39 -5.32
CA THR A 240 6.61 18.31 -4.34
C THR A 240 6.05 18.65 -2.96
N ASN A 241 6.13 19.90 -2.53
CA ASN A 241 5.56 20.36 -1.26
C ASN A 241 4.03 20.25 -1.27
N ARG A 242 3.37 20.67 -2.35
CA ARG A 242 1.91 20.58 -2.44
C ARG A 242 1.43 19.13 -2.50
N LEU A 243 2.17 18.26 -3.19
CA LEU A 243 1.91 16.82 -3.18
C LEU A 243 2.03 16.23 -1.77
N ARG A 244 3.09 16.58 -1.02
CA ARG A 244 3.25 16.15 0.37
C ARG A 244 2.09 16.62 1.25
N GLU A 245 1.67 17.87 1.13
CA GLU A 245 0.51 18.41 1.85
C GLU A 245 -0.77 17.61 1.54
N LEU A 246 -1.02 17.31 0.26
CA LEU A 246 -2.18 16.50 -0.14
C LEU A 246 -2.12 15.08 0.45
N ILE A 247 -0.95 14.45 0.46
CA ILE A 247 -0.76 13.14 1.07
C ILE A 247 -0.98 13.20 2.58
N ASP A 248 -0.45 14.24 3.25
CA ASP A 248 -0.62 14.45 4.68
C ASP A 248 -2.10 14.63 5.04
N ASP A 249 -2.84 15.43 4.27
CA ASP A 249 -4.29 15.61 4.42
C ASP A 249 -5.06 14.27 4.30
N ARG A 250 -4.61 13.38 3.40
CA ARG A 250 -5.20 12.05 3.19
C ARG A 250 -4.86 11.09 4.33
N ILE A 251 -3.62 11.09 4.82
CA ILE A 251 -3.23 10.32 6.02
C ILE A 251 -4.02 10.82 7.23
N ALA A 252 -4.14 12.13 7.42
CA ALA A 252 -4.94 12.73 8.49
C ALA A 252 -6.42 12.36 8.39
N SER A 253 -6.98 12.30 7.19
CA SER A 253 -8.37 11.86 6.96
C SER A 253 -8.57 10.39 7.30
N ALA A 254 -7.67 9.51 6.82
CA ALA A 254 -7.67 8.10 7.17
C ALA A 254 -7.53 7.90 8.69
N ARG A 255 -6.71 8.72 9.38
CA ARG A 255 -6.56 8.69 10.85
C ARG A 255 -7.86 9.04 11.56
N ARG A 256 -8.52 10.14 11.16
CA ARG A 256 -9.80 10.56 11.74
C ARG A 256 -10.85 9.47 11.59
N TYR A 257 -10.93 8.85 10.41
CA TYR A 257 -11.83 7.73 10.17
C TYR A 257 -11.50 6.55 11.09
N ALA A 258 -10.24 6.12 11.12
CA ALA A 258 -9.79 5.00 11.93
C ALA A 258 -10.05 5.21 13.44
N GLN A 259 -10.00 6.46 13.92
CA GLN A 259 -10.39 6.81 15.30
C GLN A 259 -11.89 6.68 15.58
N VAL A 260 -12.75 7.01 14.61
CA VAL A 260 -14.22 6.91 14.75
C VAL A 260 -14.68 5.47 14.63
N SER A 261 -14.06 4.69 13.73
CA SER A 261 -14.40 3.30 13.46
C SER A 261 -13.76 2.32 14.44
N SER A 262 -12.72 2.73 15.18
CA SER A 262 -12.23 1.94 16.31
C SER A 262 -13.29 1.94 17.41
N PRO A 263 -13.89 0.80 17.76
CA PRO A 263 -14.85 0.76 18.86
C PRO A 263 -14.14 1.26 20.10
N ARG A 264 -14.61 2.38 20.67
CA ARG A 264 -14.13 2.89 21.95
C ARG A 264 -14.13 1.71 22.93
N GLY A 265 -12.97 1.43 23.51
CA GLY A 265 -12.77 0.30 24.41
C GLY A 265 -13.93 0.17 25.40
N SER A 266 -14.61 -0.96 25.31
CA SER A 266 -15.45 -1.54 26.36
C SER A 266 -14.75 -2.78 26.86
#